data_AF-A0A1H8Z2R6-F1
#
_entry.id   AF-A0A1H8Z2R6-F1
#
_cell.length_a   1.000
_cell.length_b   1.000
_cell.length_c   1.000
_cell.angle_alpha   90.00
_cell.angle_beta   90.00
_cell.angle_gamma   90.00
#
_symmetry.space_group_name_H-M   'P 1'
#
loop_
_entity.id
_entity.type
_entity.pdbx_description
1 polymer ?
#
loop_
_entity_poly.entity_id
_entity_poly.type
_entity_poly.pdbx_seq_one_letter_code
_entity_poly.pdbx_strand_id
1 'polypeptide(L)'
;MTNSTLIDQLNWRYATKKMTPNTAVPQDKVDAIIEAIRMAPTSSGTQPFELIVVTNPEVLRKIRAAAGDQAQITDGSHLLVFAAWDNYTAERIDEVTELLTQARG
;
A
#
# COMPACT_ATOMS: atom_id res chain seq x y z
N MET A 1 -6.26 7.60 -22.84
CA MET A 1 -4.85 7.88 -22.50
C MET A 1 -4.80 9.25 -21.85
N THR A 2 -4.07 9.41 -20.75
CA THR A 2 -3.88 10.74 -20.13
C THR A 2 -3.03 11.62 -21.04
N ASN A 3 -3.38 12.90 -21.20
CA ASN A 3 -2.61 13.85 -22.03
C ASN A 3 -1.26 14.28 -21.40
N SER A 4 -0.90 13.74 -20.23
CA SER A 4 0.31 14.07 -19.47
C SER A 4 1.36 12.97 -19.56
N THR A 5 2.65 13.32 -19.64
CA THR A 5 3.76 12.36 -19.59
C THR A 5 3.95 11.77 -18.18
N LEU A 6 4.76 10.71 -18.06
CA LEU A 6 5.14 10.17 -16.75
C LEU A 6 5.85 11.22 -15.87
N ILE A 7 6.74 12.02 -16.46
CA ILE A 7 7.46 13.07 -15.72
C ILE A 7 6.49 14.13 -15.19
N ASP A 8 5.48 14.52 -15.98
CA ASP A 8 4.45 15.46 -15.53
C ASP A 8 3.66 14.91 -14.34
N GLN A 9 3.31 13.62 -14.38
CA GLN A 9 2.60 12.96 -13.28
C GLN A 9 3.45 12.89 -12.00
N LEU A 10 4.75 12.60 -12.13
CA LEU A 10 5.68 12.55 -11.00
C LEU A 10 5.91 13.94 -10.39
N ASN A 11 5.91 15.01 -11.21
CA ASN A 11 5.97 16.40 -10.73
C ASN A 11 4.67 16.84 -10.05
N TRP A 12 3.52 16.41 -10.56
CA TRP A 12 2.22 16.69 -9.94
C TRP A 12 2.07 15.98 -8.59
N ARG A 13 2.66 14.79 -8.43
CA ARG A 13 2.62 14.03 -7.18
C ARG A 13 3.48 14.69 -6.11
N TYR A 14 2.88 15.00 -4.96
CA TYR A 14 3.58 15.49 -3.78
C TYR A 14 3.04 14.84 -2.50
N ALA A 15 3.76 15.02 -1.39
CA ALA A 15 3.29 14.54 -0.08
C ALA A 15 2.21 15.49 0.47
N THR A 16 0.93 15.19 0.19
CA THR A 16 -0.21 15.95 0.69
C THR A 16 -0.26 15.92 2.22
N LYS A 17 -0.28 17.10 2.86
CA LYS A 17 -0.25 17.23 4.33
C LYS A 17 -1.60 17.51 4.96
N LYS A 18 -2.63 17.85 4.18
CA LYS A 18 -3.99 18.10 4.64
C LYS A 18 -4.97 17.47 3.66
N MET A 19 -5.89 16.67 4.18
CA MET A 19 -6.91 15.97 3.40
C MET A 19 -8.27 16.60 3.69
N THR A 20 -9.28 16.31 2.86
CA THR A 20 -10.67 16.68 3.14
C THR A 20 -11.32 15.53 3.92
N PRO A 21 -11.60 15.70 5.23
CA PRO A 21 -12.20 14.64 6.02
C PRO A 21 -13.57 14.24 5.47
N ASN A 22 -13.98 13.00 5.69
CA ASN A 22 -15.26 12.43 5.23
C ASN A 22 -15.45 12.37 3.70
N THR A 23 -14.39 12.60 2.92
CA THR A 23 -14.41 12.42 1.47
C THR A 23 -13.64 11.15 1.09
N ALA A 24 -14.38 10.08 0.81
CA ALA A 24 -13.80 8.83 0.35
C ALA A 24 -13.41 8.91 -1.13
N VAL A 25 -12.26 8.30 -1.45
CA VAL A 25 -11.83 8.02 -2.82
C VAL A 25 -12.67 6.84 -3.32
N PRO A 26 -13.19 6.88 -4.56
CA PRO A 26 -13.89 5.75 -5.17
C PRO A 26 -13.09 4.43 -5.11
N GLN A 27 -13.78 3.33 -4.80
CA GLN A 27 -13.14 2.04 -4.54
C GLN A 27 -12.32 1.52 -5.74
N ASP A 28 -12.82 1.70 -6.95
CA ASP A 28 -12.13 1.31 -8.21
C ASP A 28 -10.73 1.96 -8.34
N LYS A 29 -10.57 3.19 -7.84
CA LYS A 29 -9.27 3.87 -7.82
C LYS A 29 -8.34 3.32 -6.75
N VAL A 30 -8.89 2.93 -5.60
CA VAL A 30 -8.12 2.30 -4.52
C VAL A 30 -7.65 0.92 -4.95
N ASP A 31 -8.52 0.14 -5.57
CA ASP A 31 -8.20 -1.19 -6.11
C ASP A 31 -7.11 -1.10 -7.19
N ALA A 32 -7.16 -0.07 -8.06
CA ALA A 32 -6.10 0.17 -9.04
C ALA A 32 -4.74 0.45 -8.38
N ILE A 33 -4.70 1.14 -7.23
CA ILE A 33 -3.47 1.37 -6.46
C ILE A 33 -2.98 0.05 -5.85
N ILE A 34 -3.87 -0.75 -5.26
CA ILE A 34 -3.55 -2.05 -4.67
C ILE A 34 -2.98 -3.00 -5.73
N GLU A 35 -3.60 -3.06 -6.91
CA GLU A 35 -3.12 -3.87 -8.02
C GLU A 35 -1.76 -3.40 -8.54
N ALA A 36 -1.53 -2.08 -8.61
CA ALA A 36 -0.21 -1.55 -8.96
C ALA A 36 0.87 -1.95 -7.94
N ILE A 37 0.54 -1.97 -6.64
CA ILE A 37 1.44 -2.46 -5.59
C ILE A 37 1.73 -3.96 -5.77
N ARG A 38 0.70 -4.78 -6.01
CA ARG A 38 0.83 -6.22 -6.24
C ARG A 38 1.70 -6.56 -7.46
N MET A 39 1.67 -5.71 -8.48
CA MET A 39 2.48 -5.88 -9.71
C MET A 39 3.89 -5.30 -9.60
N ALA A 40 4.24 -4.60 -8.53
CA ALA A 40 5.55 -4.00 -8.38
C ALA A 40 6.65 -5.08 -8.24
N PRO A 41 7.80 -4.93 -8.92
CA PRO A 41 8.89 -5.89 -8.80
C PRO A 41 9.52 -5.84 -7.40
N THR A 42 9.91 -7.02 -6.91
CA THR A 42 10.66 -7.18 -5.65
C THR A 42 11.88 -8.07 -5.87
N SER A 43 12.86 -7.99 -4.96
CA SER A 43 14.06 -8.83 -5.05
C SER A 43 13.68 -10.31 -5.09
N SER A 44 14.20 -11.03 -6.08
CA SER A 44 13.88 -12.44 -6.36
C SER A 44 12.39 -12.74 -6.54
N GLY A 45 11.54 -11.73 -6.74
CA GLY A 45 10.09 -11.88 -6.87
C GLY A 45 9.38 -12.31 -5.58
N THR A 46 10.03 -12.19 -4.42
CA THR A 46 9.54 -12.77 -3.15
C THR A 46 8.33 -12.06 -2.55
N GLN A 47 8.07 -10.81 -2.95
CA GLN A 47 7.00 -9.97 -2.39
C GLN A 47 6.95 -10.00 -0.85
N PRO A 48 8.06 -9.65 -0.15
CA PRO A 48 8.25 -9.93 1.27
C PRO A 48 7.55 -8.90 2.18
N PHE A 49 6.28 -8.63 1.92
CA PHE A 49 5.45 -7.75 2.71
C PHE A 49 3.97 -8.08 2.57
N GLU A 50 3.20 -7.72 3.59
CA GLU A 50 1.75 -7.66 3.50
C GLU A 50 1.30 -6.20 3.34
N LEU A 51 0.25 -6.00 2.55
CA LEU A 51 -0.44 -4.72 2.44
C LEU A 51 -1.73 -4.78 3.27
N ILE A 52 -1.80 -3.97 4.32
CA ILE A 52 -2.97 -3.90 5.21
C ILE A 52 -3.71 -2.60 4.91
N VAL A 53 -4.95 -2.72 4.41
CA VAL A 53 -5.87 -1.60 4.23
C VAL A 53 -6.62 -1.39 5.54
N VAL A 54 -6.28 -0.32 6.27
CA VAL A 54 -6.88 -0.06 7.59
C VAL A 54 -8.14 0.77 7.44
N THR A 55 -9.30 0.16 7.74
CA THR A 55 -10.61 0.83 7.65
C THR A 55 -11.27 1.07 9.01
N ASN A 56 -10.80 0.40 10.07
CA ASN A 56 -11.39 0.52 11.40
C ASN A 56 -11.05 1.90 12.03
N PRO A 57 -12.05 2.75 12.35
CA PRO A 57 -11.81 4.09 12.89
C PRO A 57 -11.05 4.11 14.22
N GLU A 58 -11.30 3.14 15.11
CA GLU A 58 -10.60 3.03 16.39
C GLU A 58 -9.12 2.72 16.20
N VAL A 59 -8.82 1.83 15.25
CA VAL A 59 -7.43 1.49 14.89
C VAL A 59 -6.73 2.69 14.29
N LEU A 60 -7.37 3.41 13.36
CA LEU A 60 -6.81 4.63 12.77
C LEU A 60 -6.48 5.69 13.83
N ARG A 61 -7.36 5.90 14.81
CA ARG A 61 -7.10 6.83 15.93
C ARG A 61 -5.90 6.41 16.78
N LYS A 62 -5.74 5.12 17.05
CA LYS A 62 -4.56 4.59 17.77
C LYS A 62 -3.28 4.77 16.97
N ILE A 63 -3.31 4.51 15.65
CA ILE A 63 -2.16 4.72 14.76
C ILE A 63 -1.78 6.20 14.73
N ARG A 64 -2.76 7.12 14.60
CA ARG A 64 -2.51 8.57 14.62
C ARG A 64 -1.78 8.99 15.89
N ALA A 65 -2.24 8.53 17.06
CA ALA A 65 -1.59 8.83 18.33
C ALA A 65 -0.14 8.31 18.38
N ALA A 66 0.11 7.09 17.89
CA ALA A 66 1.45 6.51 17.83
C ALA A 66 2.36 7.18 16.78
N ALA A 67 1.79 7.74 15.72
CA ALA A 67 2.50 8.34 14.59
C ALA A 67 2.78 9.85 14.76
N GLY A 68 2.81 10.36 16.00
CA GLY A 68 3.08 11.78 16.29
C GLY A 68 1.93 12.71 15.90
N ASP A 69 0.69 12.26 16.11
CA ASP A 69 -0.56 12.99 15.82
C ASP A 69 -0.71 13.49 14.38
N GLN A 70 -0.18 12.72 13.42
CA GLN A 70 -0.33 13.01 11.99
C GLN A 70 -1.79 12.90 11.55
N ALA A 71 -2.45 14.05 11.35
CA ALA A 71 -3.88 14.11 11.05
C ALA A 71 -4.28 13.38 9.76
N GLN A 72 -3.37 13.22 8.79
CA GLN A 72 -3.68 12.54 7.51
C GLN A 72 -4.08 11.07 7.70
N ILE A 73 -3.74 10.46 8.83
CA ILE A 73 -4.11 9.08 9.17
C ILE A 73 -5.63 8.95 9.39
N THR A 74 -6.26 9.96 9.99
CA THR A 74 -7.71 9.96 10.25
C THR A 74 -8.48 10.76 9.22
N ASP A 75 -7.87 11.81 8.68
CA ASP A 75 -8.52 12.74 7.74
C ASP A 75 -8.42 12.25 6.30
N GLY A 76 -7.45 11.36 6.02
CA GLY A 76 -7.27 10.73 4.73
C GLY A 76 -8.35 9.69 4.44
N SER A 77 -8.64 9.50 3.16
CA SER A 77 -9.62 8.54 2.69
C SER A 77 -9.27 7.09 3.06
N HIS A 78 -8.00 6.68 2.90
CA HIS A 78 -7.52 5.33 3.17
C HIS A 78 -6.10 5.39 3.77
N LEU A 79 -5.80 4.46 4.67
CA LEU A 79 -4.45 4.22 5.16
C LEU A 79 -3.99 2.83 4.69
N LEU A 80 -2.88 2.81 3.96
CA LEU A 80 -2.21 1.59 3.54
C LEU A 80 -0.97 1.38 4.41
N VAL A 81 -0.93 0.28 5.16
CA VAL A 81 0.22 -0.12 5.98
C VAL A 81 0.96 -1.24 5.27
N PHE A 82 2.24 -1.03 5.00
CA PHE A 82 3.14 -2.06 4.52
C PHE A 82 3.80 -2.73 5.72
N ALA A 83 3.48 -4.00 5.95
CA ALA A 83 4.11 -4.82 6.98
C ALA A 83 5.16 -5.72 6.31
N ALA A 84 6.41 -5.25 6.30
CA ALA A 84 7.52 -6.02 5.75
C ALA A 84 7.86 -7.21 6.63
N TRP A 85 8.35 -8.29 6.03
CA TRP A 85 8.98 -9.37 6.77
C TRP A 85 10.16 -8.85 7.59
N ASP A 86 10.23 -9.27 8.84
CA ASP A 86 11.33 -8.97 9.76
C ASP A 86 12.62 -9.69 9.37
N ASN A 87 12.49 -10.90 8.86
CA ASN A 87 13.59 -11.70 8.34
C ASN A 87 13.14 -12.66 7.24
N TYR A 88 14.09 -13.08 6.41
CA TYR A 88 13.90 -14.22 5.52
C TYR A 88 14.13 -15.52 6.28
N THR A 89 13.21 -16.46 6.13
CA THR A 89 13.36 -17.82 6.65
C THR A 89 13.21 -18.81 5.50
N ALA A 90 13.76 -20.02 5.65
CA ALA A 90 13.64 -21.04 4.62
C ALA A 90 12.16 -21.31 4.32
N GLU A 91 11.33 -21.38 5.36
CA GLU A 91 9.89 -21.66 5.25
C GLU A 91 9.16 -20.60 4.42
N ARG A 92 9.43 -19.31 4.65
CA ARG A 92 8.83 -18.20 3.88
C ARG A 92 9.28 -18.20 2.41
N ILE A 93 10.52 -18.56 2.15
CA ILE A 93 11.05 -18.67 0.78
C ILE A 93 10.44 -19.89 0.07
N ASP A 94 10.34 -21.01 0.76
CA ASP A 94 9.76 -22.24 0.25
C ASP A 94 8.28 -22.04 -0.07
N GLU A 95 7.52 -21.33 0.78
CA GLU A 95 6.13 -20.97 0.53
C GLU A 95 5.97 -20.15 -0.76
N VAL A 96 6.80 -19.11 -0.96
CA VAL A 96 6.73 -18.31 -2.19
C VAL A 96 7.12 -19.14 -3.41
N THR A 97 8.14 -20.00 -3.29
CA THR A 97 8.58 -20.87 -4.38
C THR A 97 7.45 -21.84 -4.76
N GLU A 98 6.80 -22.46 -3.78
CA GLU A 98 5.69 -23.37 -3.99
C GLU A 98 4.52 -22.67 -4.67
N LEU A 99 4.13 -21.48 -4.21
CA LEU A 99 3.08 -20.67 -4.84
C LEU A 99 3.39 -20.34 -6.30
N LEU A 100 4.65 -19.98 -6.60
CA LEU A 100 5.07 -19.67 -7.97
C LEU A 100 5.04 -20.90 -8.87
N THR A 101 5.53 -22.05 -8.39
CA THR A 101 5.47 -23.34 -9.10
C THR A 101 4.02 -23.76 -9.34
N GLN A 102 3.15 -23.69 -8.35
CA GLN A 102 1.73 -24.02 -8.51
C GLN A 102 1.04 -23.12 -9.56
N ALA A 103 1.38 -21.83 -9.59
CA ALA A 103 0.77 -20.88 -10.52
C ALA A 103 1.33 -20.96 -11.95
N ARG A 104 2.57 -21.46 -12.14
CA ARG A 104 3.30 -21.28 -13.42
C ARG A 104 4.06 -22.51 -13.96
N GLY A 105 4.10 -23.63 -13.23
CA GLY A 105 4.81 -24.85 -13.61
C GLY A 105 6.27 -24.85 -13.16
#